data_AF-A0A182R7X9-F1
#
_entry.id   AF-A0A182R7X9-F1
#
_cell.length_a   1.000
_cell.length_b   1.000
_cell.length_c   1.000
_cell.angle_alpha   90.00
_cell.angle_beta   90.00
_cell.angle_gamma   90.00
#
_symmetry.space_group_name_H-M   'P 1'
#
loop_
_entity.id
_entity.type
_entity.pdbx_description
1 polymer ?
#
loop_
_entity_poly.entity_id
_entity_poly.type
_entity_poly.pdbx_seq_one_letter_code
_entity_poly.pdbx_strand_id
1 'polypeptide(L)'
;MCNRELNPPRTEMVMDSLNFTVCFLDCAYRHMGYLKANNEIDVQAYVAFLTGFDKDYQLMISNAIAKCAEMQSEMQLNVDKMGLKCNMFAVLFQDCITIFTFRNCPAARWTNSKICNELKMGVPLCT
;
A
#
# COMPACT_ATOMS: atom_id res chain seq x y z
N MET A 1 14.17 -14.18 -1.67
CA MET A 1 12.80 -14.74 -1.51
C MET A 1 11.84 -14.27 -2.61
N CYS A 2 11.93 -13.02 -3.11
CA CYS A 2 11.08 -12.48 -4.19
C CYS A 2 10.87 -13.35 -5.45
N ASN A 3 11.92 -13.99 -5.99
CA ASN A 3 11.81 -14.62 -7.32
C ASN A 3 11.09 -15.98 -7.36
N ARG A 4 10.88 -16.64 -6.22
CA ARG A 4 10.22 -17.97 -6.21
C ARG A 4 8.70 -17.88 -6.19
N GLU A 5 8.14 -16.89 -5.52
CA GLU A 5 6.68 -16.76 -5.33
C GLU A 5 6.00 -15.90 -6.41
N LEU A 6 6.77 -15.15 -7.23
CA LEU A 6 6.23 -14.32 -8.32
C LEU A 6 6.02 -15.08 -9.65
N ASN A 7 6.35 -16.37 -9.70
CA ASN A 7 6.16 -17.24 -10.87
C ASN A 7 5.46 -18.56 -10.50
N PRO A 8 4.16 -18.53 -10.12
CA PRO A 8 3.40 -19.75 -9.85
C PRO A 8 3.09 -20.54 -11.14
N PRO A 9 3.01 -21.89 -11.08
CA PRO A 9 2.50 -22.71 -12.18
C PRO A 9 1.04 -22.36 -12.50
N ARG A 10 0.66 -22.38 -13.79
CA ARG A 10 -0.64 -21.91 -14.33
C ARG A 10 -1.91 -22.58 -13.73
N THR A 11 -1.78 -23.61 -12.89
CA THR A 11 -2.87 -24.46 -12.40
C THR A 11 -3.48 -24.06 -11.04
N GLU A 12 -2.95 -23.06 -10.34
CA GLU A 12 -3.47 -22.58 -9.04
C GLU A 12 -3.95 -21.13 -9.21
N MET A 13 -5.24 -20.82 -9.34
CA MET A 13 -5.65 -19.51 -9.90
C MET A 13 -6.45 -18.55 -8.98
N VAL A 14 -6.93 -18.97 -7.79
CA VAL A 14 -7.76 -18.06 -6.94
C VAL A 14 -7.09 -17.68 -5.62
N MET A 15 -6.71 -18.66 -4.79
CA MET A 15 -5.89 -18.41 -3.57
C MET A 15 -4.48 -17.91 -3.94
N ASP A 16 -4.07 -18.15 -5.17
CA ASP A 16 -2.81 -17.68 -5.75
C ASP A 16 -2.83 -16.18 -6.05
N SER A 17 -3.98 -15.57 -6.37
CA SER A 17 -4.08 -14.13 -6.68
C SER A 17 -3.81 -13.22 -5.47
N LEU A 18 -4.36 -13.58 -4.30
CA LEU A 18 -4.13 -12.86 -3.05
C LEU A 18 -2.68 -13.04 -2.60
N ASN A 19 -2.18 -14.29 -2.58
CA ASN A 19 -0.79 -14.56 -2.23
C ASN A 19 0.18 -13.86 -3.19
N PHE A 20 -0.11 -13.85 -4.49
CA PHE A 20 0.67 -13.11 -5.48
C PHE A 20 0.71 -11.62 -5.15
N THR A 21 -0.44 -10.99 -4.92
CA THR A 21 -0.51 -9.56 -4.61
C THR A 21 0.26 -9.22 -3.33
N VAL A 22 0.09 -10.04 -2.28
CA VAL A 22 0.79 -9.88 -1.01
C VAL A 22 2.30 -10.02 -1.19
N CYS A 23 2.74 -11.10 -1.84
CA CYS A 23 4.15 -11.36 -2.07
C CYS A 23 4.78 -10.32 -3.00
N PHE A 24 4.05 -9.82 -3.99
CA PHE A 24 4.51 -8.76 -4.88
C PHE A 24 4.75 -7.46 -4.11
N LEU A 25 3.79 -7.01 -3.32
CA LEU A 25 3.93 -5.77 -2.56
C LEU A 25 4.98 -5.89 -1.44
N ASP A 26 5.01 -6.99 -0.68
CA ASP A 26 6.05 -7.24 0.33
C ASP A 26 7.44 -7.24 -0.30
N CYS A 27 7.59 -7.93 -1.44
CA CYS A 27 8.85 -7.94 -2.18
C CYS A 27 9.26 -6.55 -2.67
N ALA A 28 8.35 -5.83 -3.33
CA ALA A 28 8.63 -4.53 -3.90
C ALA A 28 9.06 -3.54 -2.81
N TYR A 29 8.32 -3.48 -1.70
CA TYR A 29 8.63 -2.61 -0.57
C TYR A 29 10.00 -2.91 0.05
N ARG A 30 10.36 -4.19 0.20
CA ARG A 30 11.69 -4.58 0.71
C ARG A 30 12.80 -4.25 -0.28
N HIS A 31 12.58 -4.52 -1.57
CA HIS A 31 13.55 -4.26 -2.62
C HIS A 31 13.84 -2.76 -2.77
N MET A 32 12.81 -1.93 -2.63
CA MET A 32 12.92 -0.47 -2.64
C MET A 32 13.50 0.11 -1.33
N GLY A 33 13.65 -0.70 -0.29
CA GLY A 33 14.15 -0.27 1.02
C GLY A 33 13.12 0.43 1.90
N TYR A 34 11.82 0.40 1.54
CA TYR A 34 10.75 1.00 2.31
C TYR A 34 10.32 0.14 3.50
N LEU A 35 10.49 -1.17 3.40
CA LEU A 35 10.18 -2.12 4.46
C LEU A 35 11.44 -2.83 4.91
N LYS A 36 11.79 -2.66 6.18
CA LYS A 36 12.96 -3.30 6.80
C LYS A 36 12.69 -4.78 7.08
N ALA A 37 13.75 -5.53 7.37
CA ALA A 37 13.66 -6.95 7.68
C ALA A 37 12.76 -7.26 8.89
N ASN A 38 12.66 -6.33 9.85
CA ASN A 38 11.79 -6.41 11.03
C ASN A 38 10.34 -5.93 10.78
N ASN A 39 9.94 -5.74 9.52
CA ASN A 39 8.63 -5.24 9.11
C ASN A 39 8.32 -3.79 9.52
N GLU A 40 9.32 -2.99 9.87
CA GLU A 40 9.15 -1.57 10.10
C GLU A 40 9.28 -0.77 8.80
N ILE A 41 8.42 0.23 8.62
CA ILE A 41 8.53 1.16 7.50
C ILE A 41 9.68 2.13 7.71
N ASP A 42 10.51 2.28 6.68
CA ASP A 42 11.45 3.38 6.56
C ASP A 42 10.77 4.58 5.89
N VAL A 43 10.17 5.44 6.73
CA VAL A 43 9.46 6.64 6.26
C VAL A 43 10.40 7.57 5.49
N GLN A 44 11.66 7.67 5.90
CA GLN A 44 12.62 8.56 5.25
C GLN A 44 12.97 8.05 3.85
N ALA A 45 13.24 6.75 3.70
CA ALA A 45 13.49 6.14 2.40
C ALA A 45 12.28 6.30 1.45
N TYR A 46 11.07 6.12 1.97
CA TYR A 46 9.86 6.25 1.15
C TYR A 46 9.61 7.71 0.72
N VAL A 47 9.72 8.67 1.65
CA VAL A 47 9.58 10.09 1.29
C VAL A 47 10.68 10.55 0.32
N ALA A 48 11.91 10.02 0.45
CA ALA A 48 13.01 10.35 -0.45
C ALA A 48 12.72 9.96 -1.91
N PHE A 49 11.95 8.89 -2.16
CA PHE A 49 11.52 8.51 -3.52
C PHE A 49 10.65 9.58 -4.19
N LEU A 50 9.99 10.44 -3.41
CA LEU A 50 9.17 11.53 -3.94
C LEU A 50 10.02 12.69 -4.50
N THR A 51 11.36 12.61 -4.36
CA THR A 51 12.29 13.60 -4.93
C THR A 51 12.16 13.61 -6.46
N GLY A 52 11.63 14.71 -7.01
CA GLY A 52 11.43 14.90 -8.45
C GLY A 52 9.97 15.07 -8.87
N PHE A 53 9.01 14.75 -7.99
CA PHE A 53 7.60 15.06 -8.22
C PHE A 53 7.28 16.53 -7.87
N ASP A 54 6.11 17.02 -8.26
CA ASP A 54 5.69 18.37 -7.86
C ASP A 54 5.44 18.48 -6.35
N LYS A 55 5.63 19.69 -5.80
CA LYS A 55 5.60 19.93 -4.34
C LYS A 55 4.27 19.54 -3.70
N ASP A 56 3.15 19.76 -4.39
CA ASP A 56 1.82 19.43 -3.87
C ASP A 56 1.65 17.90 -3.77
N TYR A 57 2.11 17.17 -4.79
CA TYR A 57 2.16 15.71 -4.77
C TYR A 57 3.07 15.20 -3.65
N GLN A 58 4.29 15.74 -3.52
CA GLN A 58 5.23 15.35 -2.47
C GLN A 58 4.62 15.55 -1.08
N LEU A 59 4.05 16.73 -0.81
CA LEU A 59 3.45 17.06 0.48
C LEU A 59 2.29 16.13 0.82
N MET A 60 1.40 15.92 -0.13
CA MET A 60 0.21 15.08 0.06
C MET A 60 0.59 13.63 0.34
N ILE A 61 1.47 13.03 -0.46
CA ILE A 61 1.90 11.64 -0.26
C ILE A 61 2.75 11.50 1.02
N SER A 62 3.63 12.45 1.32
CA SER A 62 4.44 12.40 2.56
C SER A 62 3.56 12.45 3.81
N ASN A 63 2.51 13.27 3.80
CA ASN A 63 1.53 13.32 4.88
C ASN A 63 0.77 12.00 5.02
N ALA A 64 0.39 11.37 3.90
CA ALA A 64 -0.26 10.06 3.91
C ALA A 64 0.69 8.97 4.47
N ILE A 65 1.95 8.93 4.03
CA ILE A 65 2.97 8.00 4.54
C ILE A 65 3.14 8.17 6.06
N ALA A 66 3.30 9.42 6.53
CA ALA A 66 3.46 9.70 7.96
C ALA A 66 2.25 9.23 8.77
N LYS A 67 1.03 9.52 8.30
CA LYS A 67 -0.21 9.09 8.96
C LYS A 67 -0.39 7.58 8.98
N CYS A 68 -0.02 6.89 7.91
CA CYS A 68 -0.06 5.43 7.87
C CYS A 68 1.00 4.79 8.78
N ALA A 69 2.16 5.43 8.94
CA ALA A 69 3.21 4.97 9.85
C ALA A 69 2.77 5.04 11.33
N GLU A 70 1.96 6.04 11.70
CA GLU A 70 1.34 6.12 13.04
C GLU A 70 0.45 4.90 13.35
N MET A 71 -0.11 4.26 12.33
CA MET A 71 -1.01 3.10 12.45
C MET A 71 -0.33 1.74 12.23
N GLN A 72 1.00 1.72 12.01
CA GLN A 72 1.77 0.51 11.70
C GLN A 72 1.51 -0.64 12.69
N SER A 73 1.55 -0.35 13.99
CA SER A 73 1.42 -1.38 15.03
C SER A 73 0.06 -2.07 14.98
N GLU A 74 -1.01 -1.33 14.69
CA GLU A 74 -2.35 -1.88 14.53
C GLU A 74 -2.45 -2.78 13.29
N MET A 75 -1.85 -2.35 12.17
CA MET A 75 -1.80 -3.16 10.96
C MET A 75 -1.07 -4.48 11.21
N GLN A 76 0.07 -4.46 11.89
CA GLN A 76 0.86 -5.66 12.18
C GLN A 76 0.10 -6.68 13.03
N LEU A 77 -0.69 -6.24 14.02
CA LEU A 77 -1.54 -7.14 14.84
C LEU A 77 -2.54 -7.96 14.03
N ASN A 78 -2.96 -7.46 12.87
CA ASN A 78 -3.94 -8.10 12.01
C ASN A 78 -3.31 -9.08 11.00
N VAL A 79 -2.02 -8.91 10.68
CA VAL A 79 -1.33 -9.69 9.64
C VAL A 79 -1.11 -11.15 10.05
N ASP A 80 -0.70 -11.40 11.29
CA ASP A 80 -0.27 -12.74 11.75
C ASP A 80 -1.39 -13.79 11.73
N LYS A 81 -2.65 -13.36 11.59
CA LYS A 81 -3.84 -14.22 11.62
C LYS A 81 -4.25 -14.75 10.24
N MET A 82 -3.61 -14.30 9.16
CA MET A 82 -4.15 -14.48 7.80
C MET A 82 -3.65 -15.73 7.06
N GLY A 83 -2.63 -16.45 7.57
CA GLY A 83 -2.15 -17.70 6.95
C GLY A 83 -1.57 -17.56 5.53
N LEU A 84 -1.10 -16.36 5.17
CA LEU A 84 -0.55 -16.04 3.85
C LEU A 84 0.93 -16.43 3.72
N LYS A 85 1.40 -16.65 2.49
CA LYS A 85 2.80 -17.03 2.21
C LYS A 85 3.80 -15.91 2.50
N CYS A 86 3.36 -14.66 2.31
CA CYS A 86 4.17 -13.46 2.55
C CYS A 86 3.45 -12.53 3.52
N ASN A 87 4.18 -11.53 4.02
CA ASN A 87 3.66 -10.61 5.02
C ASN A 87 2.67 -9.61 4.39
N MET A 88 1.43 -9.57 4.89
CA MET A 88 0.34 -8.70 4.40
C MET A 88 0.52 -7.22 4.77
N PHE A 89 1.46 -6.90 5.65
CA PHE A 89 1.67 -5.53 6.14
C PHE A 89 1.89 -4.52 5.01
N ALA A 90 2.70 -4.86 4.00
CA ALA A 90 2.95 -3.97 2.87
C ALA A 90 1.67 -3.60 2.10
N VAL A 91 0.72 -4.55 1.99
CA VAL A 91 -0.59 -4.32 1.36
C VAL A 91 -1.42 -3.36 2.21
N LEU A 92 -1.57 -3.64 3.50
CA LEU A 92 -2.34 -2.79 4.42
C LEU A 92 -1.78 -1.36 4.46
N PHE A 93 -0.45 -1.22 4.43
CA PHE A 93 0.21 0.07 4.41
C PHE A 93 -0.03 0.81 3.08
N GLN A 94 0.08 0.12 1.94
CA GLN A 94 -0.22 0.69 0.62
C GLN A 94 -1.69 1.11 0.49
N ASP A 95 -2.63 0.31 1.01
CA ASP A 95 -4.06 0.63 1.03
C ASP A 95 -4.33 1.88 1.88
N CYS A 96 -3.69 1.99 3.05
CA CYS A 96 -3.78 3.18 3.88
C CYS A 96 -3.32 4.44 3.12
N ILE A 97 -2.14 4.41 2.48
CA ILE A 97 -1.62 5.54 1.70
C ILE A 97 -2.61 5.92 0.61
N THR A 98 -3.15 4.91 -0.08
CA THR A 98 -4.09 5.09 -1.18
C THR A 98 -5.37 5.76 -0.71
N ILE A 99 -5.97 5.31 0.40
CA ILE A 99 -7.18 5.91 0.98
C ILE A 99 -6.93 7.37 1.40
N PHE A 100 -5.84 7.65 2.11
CA PHE A 100 -5.50 9.02 2.50
C PHE A 100 -5.26 9.92 1.28
N THR A 101 -4.59 9.40 0.26
CA THR A 101 -4.31 10.10 -0.99
C THR A 101 -5.61 10.47 -1.73
N PHE A 102 -6.54 9.52 -1.91
CA PHE A 102 -7.80 9.80 -2.58
C PHE A 102 -8.66 10.82 -1.82
N ARG A 103 -8.76 10.68 -0.48
CA ARG A 103 -9.54 11.60 0.36
C ARG A 103 -8.98 13.03 0.31
N ASN A 104 -7.66 13.17 0.28
CA ASN A 104 -6.98 14.46 0.32
C ASN A 104 -6.51 14.95 -1.05
N CYS A 105 -6.92 14.29 -2.14
CA CYS A 105 -6.52 14.68 -3.48
C CYS A 105 -6.95 16.13 -3.78
N PRO A 106 -6.01 17.03 -4.14
CA PRO A 106 -6.31 18.44 -4.40
C PRO A 106 -7.33 18.62 -5.53
N ALA A 107 -8.21 19.60 -5.41
CA ALA A 107 -9.26 19.87 -6.41
C ALA A 107 -8.68 20.08 -7.82
N ALA A 108 -7.51 20.71 -7.94
CA ALA A 108 -6.82 20.95 -9.21
C ALA A 108 -6.36 19.65 -9.93
N ARG A 109 -6.19 18.54 -9.21
CA ARG A 109 -5.81 17.22 -9.75
C ARG A 109 -6.97 16.23 -9.75
N TRP A 110 -8.11 16.63 -9.19
CA TRP A 110 -9.26 15.77 -9.03
C TRP A 110 -10.04 15.63 -10.33
N THR A 111 -10.29 14.39 -10.75
CA THR A 111 -11.22 14.14 -11.85
C THR A 111 -12.65 14.20 -11.33
N ASN A 112 -13.38 15.25 -11.72
CA ASN A 112 -14.77 15.42 -11.31
C ASN A 112 -15.70 14.48 -12.10
N SER A 113 -15.81 13.23 -11.62
CA SER A 113 -16.73 12.23 -12.13
C SER A 113 -17.54 11.60 -11.00
N LYS A 114 -18.69 11.01 -11.33
CA LYS A 114 -19.53 10.31 -10.35
C LYS A 114 -18.72 9.27 -9.55
N ILE A 115 -18.01 8.39 -10.25
CA ILE A 115 -17.24 7.29 -9.65
C ILE A 115 -16.13 7.83 -8.75
N CYS A 116 -15.37 8.84 -9.21
CA CYS A 116 -14.32 9.44 -8.38
C CYS A 116 -14.94 10.07 -7.13
N ASN A 117 -16.03 10.84 -7.26
CA ASN A 117 -16.66 11.53 -6.13
C ASN A 117 -17.19 10.54 -5.08
N GLU A 118 -17.76 9.42 -5.51
CA GLU A 118 -18.17 8.34 -4.61
C GLU A 118 -16.97 7.72 -3.87
N LEU A 119 -15.86 7.44 -4.58
CA LEU A 119 -14.60 6.98 -3.97
C LEU A 119 -14.08 7.96 -2.90
N LYS A 120 -14.15 9.27 -3.17
CA LYS A 120 -13.69 10.31 -2.22
C LYS A 120 -14.54 10.37 -0.95
N MET A 121 -15.84 10.16 -1.07
CA MET A 121 -16.78 10.15 0.07
C MET A 121 -16.68 8.87 0.91
N GLY A 122 -16.01 7.84 0.39
CA GLY A 122 -15.97 6.51 0.98
C GLY A 122 -17.08 5.65 0.42
N VAL A 123 -16.69 4.61 -0.32
CA VAL A 123 -17.63 3.61 -0.83
C VAL A 123 -17.99 2.67 0.34
N PRO A 124 -19.28 2.36 0.57
CA PRO A 124 -19.65 1.33 1.54
C PRO A 124 -18.95 0.01 1.22
N LEU A 125 -18.60 -0.76 2.26
CA LEU A 125 -17.99 -2.08 2.10
C LEU A 125 -18.89 -2.95 1.22
N CYS A 126 -18.30 -3.66 0.25
CA CYS A 126 -19.02 -4.67 -0.50
C CYS A 126 -19.45 -5.76 0.49
N THR A 127 -20.77 -5.90 0.66
CA THR A 127 -21.41 -7.01 1.39
C THR A 127 -21.55 -8.23 0.50
#